data_AF-A0ABD0RP39-F1
#
_entry.id   AF-A0ABD0RP39-F1
#
_cell.length_a   1.000
_cell.length_b   1.000
_cell.length_c   1.000
_cell.angle_alpha   90.00
_cell.angle_beta   90.00
_cell.angle_gamma   90.00
#
_symmetry.space_group_name_H-M   'P 1'
#
loop_
_entity.id
_entity.type
_entity.pdbx_description
1 polymer ?
#
loop_
_entity_poly.entity_id
_entity_poly.type
_entity_poly.pdbx_seq_one_letter_code
_entity_poly.pdbx_strand_id
1 'polypeptide(L)'
;MFDFVYTLVTGLAFTGISDFSLRVALQTLLREYTEVNKSPKESKPFSLLQTAKARPRRKARKYLYAIGGYTRLQGGRWSDSRALSCVERFDSFSQYWTTVSSLHQARSGLGVAVLEGMIYVVG
;
A
#
# COMPACT_ATOMS: atom_id res chain seq x y z
N MET A 1 -24.28 30.42 -17.93
CA MET A 1 -23.35 31.46 -18.43
C MET A 1 -21.88 31.06 -18.26
N PHE A 2 -21.49 30.31 -17.21
CA PHE A 2 -20.11 29.84 -16.99
C PHE A 2 -19.63 28.75 -17.98
N ASP A 3 -20.50 27.86 -18.47
CA ASP A 3 -20.07 26.74 -19.34
C ASP A 3 -19.68 27.18 -20.77
N PHE A 4 -20.28 28.27 -21.27
CA PHE A 4 -20.01 28.75 -22.63
C PHE A 4 -18.65 29.46 -22.73
N VAL A 5 -18.25 30.16 -21.66
CA VAL A 5 -16.92 30.80 -21.57
C VAL A 5 -15.83 29.75 -21.35
N TYR A 6 -16.09 28.70 -20.56
CA TYR A 6 -15.12 27.63 -20.30
C TYR A 6 -14.81 26.80 -21.56
N THR A 7 -15.83 26.55 -22.39
CA THR A 7 -15.68 25.80 -23.65
C THR A 7 -14.86 26.59 -24.68
N LEU A 8 -15.01 27.92 -24.72
CA LEU A 8 -14.23 28.79 -25.62
C LEU A 8 -12.76 28.94 -25.17
N VAL A 9 -12.50 29.05 -23.86
CA VAL A 9 -11.14 29.19 -23.32
C VAL A 9 -10.35 27.86 -23.38
N THR A 10 -10.99 26.73 -23.10
CA THR A 10 -10.35 25.41 -23.25
C THR A 10 -10.19 25.04 -24.74
N GLY A 11 -11.18 25.37 -25.58
CA GLY A 11 -11.09 25.17 -27.03
C GLY A 11 -9.89 25.87 -27.67
N LEU A 12 -9.56 27.10 -27.23
CA LEU A 12 -8.45 27.89 -27.79
C LEU A 12 -7.07 27.56 -27.19
N ALA A 13 -6.98 27.06 -25.96
CA ALA A 13 -5.69 26.75 -25.33
C ALA A 13 -5.02 25.47 -25.88
N PHE A 14 -5.80 24.54 -26.44
CA PHE A 14 -5.29 23.24 -26.90
C PHE A 14 -4.97 23.18 -28.40
N THR A 15 -5.29 24.20 -29.18
CA THR A 15 -5.05 24.21 -30.64
C THR A 15 -3.57 24.26 -31.02
N GLY A 16 -2.69 24.70 -30.12
CA GLY A 16 -1.23 24.81 -30.35
C GLY A 16 -0.41 23.54 -30.10
N ILE A 17 -0.99 22.44 -29.60
CA ILE A 17 -0.25 21.22 -29.23
C ILE A 17 -0.31 20.20 -30.37
N SER A 18 0.73 19.95 -31.15
CA SER A 18 0.62 19.05 -32.33
C SER A 18 0.22 17.60 -32.00
N ASP A 19 0.50 17.12 -30.79
CA ASP A 19 0.29 15.74 -30.38
C ASP A 19 -1.14 15.46 -29.89
N PHE A 20 -1.81 14.49 -30.52
CA PHE A 20 -3.20 14.12 -30.22
C PHE A 20 -3.34 13.44 -28.85
N SER A 21 -2.41 12.55 -28.49
CA SER A 21 -2.42 11.84 -27.22
C SER A 21 -2.23 12.79 -26.05
N LEU A 22 -1.35 13.79 -26.20
CA LEU A 22 -1.12 14.81 -25.18
C LEU A 22 -2.36 15.70 -24.96
N ARG A 23 -3.06 16.07 -26.04
CA ARG A 23 -4.32 16.83 -25.95
C ARG A 23 -5.38 16.07 -25.16
N VAL A 24 -5.56 14.79 -25.48
CA VAL A 24 -6.56 13.94 -24.80
C VAL A 24 -6.21 13.80 -23.32
N ALA A 25 -4.95 13.51 -22.98
CA ALA A 25 -4.52 13.36 -21.59
C ALA A 25 -4.74 14.63 -20.74
N LEU A 26 -4.41 15.80 -21.29
CA LEU A 26 -4.61 17.07 -20.59
C LEU A 26 -6.09 17.43 -20.44
N GLN A 27 -6.92 17.14 -21.43
CA GLN A 27 -8.37 17.33 -21.34
C GLN A 27 -8.98 16.44 -20.24
N THR A 28 -8.53 15.19 -20.14
CA THR A 28 -8.97 14.26 -19.09
C THR A 28 -8.59 14.77 -17.69
N LEU A 29 -7.35 15.20 -17.51
CA LEU A 29 -6.87 15.73 -16.21
C LEU A 29 -7.59 17.01 -15.79
N LEU A 30 -7.83 17.92 -16.72
CA LEU A 30 -8.58 19.14 -16.41
C LEU A 30 -10.03 18.83 -16.03
N ARG A 31 -10.65 17.85 -16.70
CA ARG A 31 -12.00 17.40 -16.36
C ARG A 31 -12.06 16.86 -14.94
N GLU A 32 -11.15 15.96 -14.59
CA GLU A 32 -11.04 15.39 -13.23
C GLU A 32 -10.79 16.48 -12.18
N TYR A 33 -9.89 17.43 -12.44
CA TYR A 33 -9.61 18.54 -11.54
C TYR A 33 -10.84 19.46 -11.32
N THR A 34 -11.63 19.69 -12.37
CA THR A 34 -12.86 20.50 -12.25
C THR A 34 -13.98 19.78 -11.52
N GLU A 35 -14.07 18.45 -11.62
CA GLU A 35 -15.04 17.65 -10.87
C GLU A 35 -14.73 17.62 -9.38
N VAL A 36 -13.44 17.57 -8.99
CA VAL A 36 -13.02 17.63 -7.58
C VAL A 36 -13.32 18.97 -6.91
N ASN A 37 -13.31 20.07 -7.66
CA ASN A 37 -13.54 21.42 -7.12
C ASN A 37 -15.03 21.80 -7.00
N LYS A 38 -15.97 20.99 -7.50
CA LYS A 38 -17.40 21.14 -7.19
C LYS A 38 -17.72 20.36 -5.91
N SER A 39 -17.83 21.07 -4.80
CA SER A 39 -18.15 20.53 -3.46
C SER A 39 -19.55 19.84 -3.39
N PRO A 40 -19.85 19.06 -2.34
CA PRO A 40 -20.11 17.62 -2.42
C PRO A 40 -21.61 17.30 -2.41
N LYS A 41 -22.08 16.55 -3.40
CA LYS A 41 -23.35 15.82 -3.32
C LYS A 41 -23.09 14.36 -3.61
N GLU A 42 -23.46 13.54 -2.63
CA GLU A 42 -23.24 12.09 -2.56
C GLU A 42 -23.33 11.38 -3.91
N SER A 43 -22.23 10.82 -4.36
CA SER A 43 -22.26 9.58 -5.14
C SER A 43 -20.91 8.87 -5.01
N LYS A 44 -21.02 7.57 -4.74
CA LYS A 44 -20.01 6.61 -4.30
C LYS A 44 -18.62 6.84 -4.93
N PRO A 45 -17.53 6.88 -4.16
CA PRO A 45 -16.22 6.80 -4.77
C PRO A 45 -16.10 5.44 -5.46
N PHE A 46 -15.77 5.44 -6.74
CA PHE A 46 -15.19 4.28 -7.43
C PHE A 46 -13.88 3.95 -6.72
N SER A 47 -13.98 3.10 -5.71
CA SER A 47 -12.88 2.62 -4.89
C SER A 47 -12.11 1.55 -5.66
N LEU A 48 -11.36 1.96 -6.69
CA LEU A 48 -10.39 1.07 -7.35
C LEU A 48 -9.17 0.74 -6.48
N LEU A 49 -9.08 1.34 -5.29
CA LEU A 49 -8.22 0.90 -4.19
C LEU A 49 -9.04 0.87 -2.89
N GLN A 50 -10.22 0.24 -2.92
CA GLN A 50 -10.68 -0.38 -1.67
C GLN A 50 -9.62 -1.44 -1.36
N THR A 51 -8.66 -1.11 -0.49
CA THR A 51 -7.86 -2.12 0.21
C THR A 51 -8.89 -3.11 0.71
N ALA A 52 -9.00 -4.25 0.03
CA ALA A 52 -9.92 -5.29 0.45
C ALA A 52 -9.55 -5.50 1.90
N LYS A 53 -10.45 -5.16 2.82
CA LYS A 53 -10.27 -5.50 4.24
C LYS A 53 -10.31 -7.01 4.24
N ALA A 54 -9.14 -7.60 4.04
CA ALA A 54 -8.93 -9.02 3.93
C ALA A 54 -9.25 -9.57 5.31
N ARG A 55 -10.51 -9.92 5.52
CA ARG A 55 -10.93 -10.56 6.74
C ARG A 55 -10.34 -11.97 6.70
N PRO A 56 -9.62 -12.40 7.76
CA PRO A 56 -9.20 -13.78 7.87
C PRO A 56 -10.42 -14.69 7.65
N ARG A 57 -10.27 -15.72 6.82
CA ARG A 57 -11.32 -16.72 6.59
C ARG A 57 -11.77 -17.27 7.95
N ARG A 58 -13.03 -17.66 8.13
CA ARG A 58 -13.53 -18.18 9.44
C ARG A 58 -12.72 -19.37 10.01
N LYS A 59 -12.00 -20.12 9.16
CA LYS A 59 -11.05 -21.19 9.52
C LYS A 59 -9.57 -20.79 9.35
N ALA A 60 -9.26 -19.50 9.25
CA ALA A 60 -7.88 -19.03 9.18
C ALA A 60 -7.16 -19.37 10.49
N ARG A 61 -5.87 -19.64 10.39
CA ARG A 61 -5.05 -19.91 11.57
C ARG A 61 -5.08 -18.67 12.48
N LYS A 62 -5.26 -18.92 13.77
CA LYS A 62 -5.42 -17.89 14.81
C LYS A 62 -4.24 -16.91 14.87
N TYR A 63 -3.04 -17.40 14.55
CA TYR A 63 -1.80 -16.66 14.70
C TYR A 63 -0.96 -16.66 13.42
N LEU A 64 -0.42 -15.50 13.07
CA LEU A 64 0.69 -15.36 12.13
C LEU A 64 1.94 -14.98 12.91
N TYR A 65 3.09 -15.50 12.52
CA TYR A 65 4.38 -15.18 13.15
C TYR A 65 5.29 -14.51 12.13
N ALA A 66 5.86 -13.37 12.51
CA ALA A 66 6.95 -12.70 11.81
C ALA A 66 8.22 -12.91 12.63
N ILE A 67 9.24 -13.53 12.04
CA ILE A 67 10.48 -13.93 12.73
C ILE A 67 11.68 -13.36 11.99
N GLY A 68 12.50 -12.56 12.68
CA GLY A 68 13.75 -12.03 12.16
C GLY A 68 13.57 -10.99 11.04
N GLY A 69 14.47 -11.01 10.06
CA GLY A 69 14.47 -10.08 8.92
C GLY A 69 15.61 -9.06 8.98
N TYR A 70 15.44 -7.93 8.29
CA TYR A 70 16.43 -6.85 8.25
C TYR A 70 15.78 -5.50 8.58
N THR A 71 16.49 -4.68 9.33
CA THR A 71 16.14 -3.26 9.50
C THR A 71 17.13 -2.39 8.72
N ARG A 72 16.63 -1.32 8.12
CA ARG A 72 17.42 -0.35 7.36
C ARG A 72 16.84 1.04 7.60
N LEU A 73 17.74 2.03 7.69
CA LEU A 73 17.36 3.44 7.73
C LEU A 73 16.84 3.89 6.35
N GLN A 74 15.81 4.72 6.33
CA GLN A 74 15.29 5.29 5.09
C GLN A 74 16.39 6.11 4.40
N GLY A 75 16.72 5.77 3.15
CA GLY A 75 17.84 6.39 2.42
C GLY A 75 19.25 5.89 2.78
N GLY A 76 19.41 5.01 3.79
CA GLY A 76 20.71 4.40 4.15
C GLY A 76 21.22 3.43 3.08
N ARG A 77 22.44 2.91 3.17
CA ARG A 77 22.98 1.97 2.15
C ARG A 77 22.54 0.52 2.44
N TRP A 78 22.59 -0.37 1.45
CA TRP A 78 22.23 -1.80 1.69
C TRP A 78 23.17 -2.47 2.69
N SER A 79 24.45 -2.05 2.71
CA SER A 79 25.48 -2.49 3.66
C SER A 79 25.16 -2.19 5.12
N ASP A 80 24.29 -1.20 5.38
CA ASP A 80 23.98 -0.75 6.74
C ASP A 80 22.80 -1.53 7.34
N SER A 81 22.24 -2.48 6.58
CA SER A 81 21.14 -3.31 7.02
C SER A 81 21.59 -4.23 8.16
N ARG A 82 20.81 -4.27 9.24
CA ARG A 82 21.09 -5.14 10.38
C ARG A 82 20.04 -6.24 10.48
N ALA A 83 20.49 -7.45 10.78
CA ALA A 83 19.57 -8.55 11.06
C ALA A 83 18.76 -8.27 12.33
N LEU A 84 17.54 -8.78 12.37
CA LEU A 84 16.65 -8.68 13.54
C LEU A 84 16.60 -10.01 14.29
N SER A 85 16.55 -9.94 15.62
CA SER A 85 16.20 -11.07 16.50
C SER A 85 14.74 -11.04 16.94
N CYS A 86 14.01 -9.98 16.61
CA CYS A 86 12.62 -9.79 17.03
C CYS A 86 11.72 -10.89 16.45
N VAL A 87 10.77 -11.32 17.28
CA VAL A 87 9.67 -12.19 16.85
C VAL A 87 8.36 -11.57 17.27
N GLU A 88 7.45 -11.45 16.32
CA GLU A 88 6.14 -10.87 16.53
C GLU A 88 5.05 -11.85 16.12
N ARG A 89 3.97 -11.87 16.88
CA ARG A 89 2.80 -12.70 16.64
C ARG A 89 1.60 -11.80 16.39
N PHE A 90 0.96 -11.96 15.25
CA PHE A 90 -0.32 -11.33 14.94
C PHE A 90 -1.47 -12.26 15.30
N ASP A 91 -2.41 -11.79 16.11
CA ASP A 91 -3.67 -12.49 16.37
C ASP A 91 -4.72 -12.05 15.35
N SER A 92 -5.19 -13.00 14.53
CA SER A 92 -6.15 -12.73 13.46
C SER A 92 -7.53 -12.33 13.96
N PHE A 93 -7.89 -12.63 15.21
CA PHE A 93 -9.18 -12.29 15.79
C PHE A 93 -9.14 -10.93 16.45
N SER A 94 -8.13 -10.67 17.27
CA SER A 94 -7.98 -9.37 17.95
C SER A 94 -7.41 -8.28 17.03
N GLN A 95 -6.77 -8.67 15.92
CA GLN A 95 -6.11 -7.78 14.97
C GLN A 95 -4.96 -6.97 15.58
N TYR A 96 -4.28 -7.54 16.57
CA TYR A 96 -3.12 -6.93 17.22
C TYR A 96 -1.85 -7.76 17.00
N TRP A 97 -0.74 -7.03 16.87
CA TRP A 97 0.60 -7.59 16.94
C TRP A 97 1.05 -7.64 18.40
N THR A 98 1.73 -8.70 18.79
CA THR A 98 2.34 -8.85 20.11
C THR A 98 3.74 -9.38 19.95
N THR A 99 4.71 -8.70 20.57
CA THR A 99 6.09 -9.19 20.64
C THR A 99 6.14 -10.44 21.51
N VAL A 100 6.82 -11.47 21.02
CA VAL A 100 7.06 -12.72 21.76
C VAL A 100 8.56 -12.92 21.98
N SER A 101 8.95 -14.05 22.57
CA SER A 101 10.35 -14.37 22.83
C SER A 101 11.20 -14.20 21.57
N SER A 102 12.23 -13.37 21.68
CA SER A 102 13.15 -13.09 20.58
C SER A 102 14.08 -14.27 20.31
N LEU A 103 14.65 -14.32 19.11
CA LEU A 103 15.71 -15.26 18.76
C LEU A 103 16.94 -15.01 19.63
N HIS A 104 17.66 -16.08 19.98
CA HIS A 104 18.93 -15.97 20.71
C HIS A 104 19.99 -15.18 19.93
N GLN A 105 19.97 -15.28 18.59
CA GLN A 105 20.85 -14.54 17.70
C GLN A 105 20.05 -13.92 16.56
N ALA A 106 20.32 -12.66 16.25
CA ALA A 106 19.70 -11.94 15.14
C ALA A 106 20.14 -12.55 13.80
N ARG A 107 19.18 -12.91 12.94
CA ARG A 107 19.42 -13.65 11.69
C ARG A 107 18.49 -13.17 10.58
N SER A 108 18.97 -13.25 9.34
CA SER A 108 18.22 -12.95 8.11
C SER A 108 18.49 -14.04 7.07
N GLY A 109 17.58 -14.24 6.11
CA GLY A 109 17.70 -15.36 5.15
C GLY A 109 17.49 -16.75 5.79
N LEU A 110 16.79 -16.78 6.93
CA LEU A 110 16.50 -18.00 7.69
C LEU A 110 15.40 -18.86 7.06
N GLY A 111 15.47 -20.16 7.31
CA GLY A 111 14.38 -21.11 7.08
C GLY A 111 13.56 -21.33 8.34
N VAL A 112 12.25 -21.53 8.16
CA VAL A 112 11.31 -21.79 9.27
C VAL A 112 10.58 -23.10 9.02
N ALA A 113 10.53 -23.97 10.03
CA ALA A 113 9.78 -25.21 10.02
C ALA A 113 8.92 -25.35 11.28
N VAL A 114 7.79 -26.05 11.17
CA VAL A 114 6.93 -26.36 12.32
C VAL A 114 6.98 -27.86 12.56
N LEU A 115 7.36 -28.26 13.77
CA LEU A 115 7.43 -29.66 14.19
C LEU A 115 6.86 -29.77 15.60
N GLU A 116 5.91 -30.68 15.80
CA GLU A 116 5.28 -30.94 17.12
C GLU A 116 4.72 -29.70 17.83
N GLY A 117 4.22 -28.73 17.06
CA GLY A 117 3.67 -27.48 17.60
C GLY A 117 4.72 -26.43 17.99
N MET A 118 6.00 -26.73 17.81
CA MET A 118 7.11 -25.81 17.99
C MET A 118 7.55 -25.22 16.64
N ILE A 119 8.00 -23.97 16.67
CA ILE A 119 8.55 -23.27 15.50
C ILE A 119 10.07 -23.32 15.59
N TYR A 120 10.70 -23.91 14.58
CA TYR A 120 12.14 -24.01 14.46
C TYR A 120 12.64 -23.04 13.40
N VAL A 121 13.73 -22.36 13.71
CA VAL A 121 14.37 -21.35 12.88
C VAL A 121 15.80 -21.78 12.67
N VAL A 122 16.18 -21.99 11.42
CA VAL A 122 17.49 -22.55 11.04
C VAL A 122 18.06 -21.74 9.89
N GLY A 123 19.38 -21.53 9.90
CA GLY A 123 20.09 -20.75 8.90
C GLY A 123 20.71 -19.50 9.46
#